data_AF-A0A3M0ZGF2-F1
#
_entry.id   AF-A0A3M0ZGF2-F1
#
_cell.length_a   1.000
_cell.length_b   1.000
_cell.length_c   1.000
_cell.angle_alpha   90.00
_cell.angle_beta   90.00
_cell.angle_gamma   90.00
#
_symmetry.space_group_name_H-M   'P 1'
#
loop_
_entity.id
_entity.type
_entity.pdbx_description
1 polymer ?
#
loop_
_entity_poly.entity_id
_entity_poly.type
_entity_poly.pdbx_seq_one_letter_code
_entity_poly.pdbx_strand_id
1 'polypeptide(L)'
;MPTLLLDVAWRITGPFLTAGGDIVVDVDRAFYRSAGGFLAVPRPHVKGKLREAASFLAAACRTGSNGEIDWWFGKAEVEGYEPERLFVSDLRPLPDEEIGQPWRPDLERGTVDDELPSDTESRETFAKFLLAAGPHTVKEADRARRTAIGPHRRALDHTLRTEEIQPRGLPLWWAGQIEVVDPDYDRLKALAAFLSEAAGAITHFGGDYTSGYGIVRSARFRAKIVETCKPAPERESTGEVKSSAAHPNTPSRIAGRHNSDKRRRFDLALFPIEPIFIAGTKLPGSNFVEGLRYIPGSAIKGAVAARMNLEVGSSLREPIDKGRCKL
;
A
#
# COMPACT_ATOMS: atom_id res chain seq x y z
N MET A 1 17.18 -14.05 -3.37
CA MET A 1 15.94 -14.50 -4.04
C MET A 1 15.72 -13.58 -5.23
N PRO A 2 15.25 -14.10 -6.38
CA PRO A 2 14.84 -13.28 -7.51
C PRO A 2 13.75 -12.29 -7.08
N THR A 3 13.88 -11.06 -7.55
CA THR A 3 12.93 -9.98 -7.32
C THR A 3 12.60 -9.35 -8.66
N LEU A 4 11.32 -9.34 -9.03
CA LEU A 4 10.82 -8.59 -10.17
C LEU A 4 10.57 -7.15 -9.75
N LEU A 5 11.21 -6.22 -10.45
CA LEU A 5 10.98 -4.79 -10.36
C LEU A 5 10.25 -4.34 -11.63
N LEU A 6 9.09 -3.70 -11.47
CA LEU A 6 8.29 -3.20 -12.58
C LEU A 6 8.11 -1.70 -12.43
N ASP A 7 8.57 -0.93 -13.41
CA ASP A 7 8.24 0.48 -13.49
C ASP A 7 6.97 0.62 -14.32
N VAL A 8 5.97 1.33 -13.79
CA VAL A 8 4.69 1.51 -14.46
C VAL A 8 4.33 2.98 -14.49
N ALA A 9 3.79 3.44 -15.62
CA ALA A 9 3.31 4.79 -15.78
C ALA A 9 2.01 4.84 -16.59
N TRP A 10 1.06 5.67 -16.17
CA TRP A 10 -0.19 5.91 -16.90
C TRP A 10 -0.35 7.37 -17.25
N ARG A 11 -0.73 7.64 -18.51
CA ARG A 11 -1.11 8.99 -18.95
C ARG A 11 -2.58 9.19 -18.67
N ILE A 12 -2.88 9.97 -17.64
CA ILE A 12 -4.25 10.23 -17.19
C ILE A 12 -4.68 11.60 -17.72
N THR A 13 -5.79 11.61 -18.46
CA THR A 13 -6.42 12.79 -19.03
C THR A 13 -7.68 13.18 -18.30
N GLY A 14 -7.92 14.49 -18.26
CA GLY A 14 -9.13 15.07 -17.67
C GLY A 14 -9.00 15.27 -16.16
N PRO A 15 -10.07 15.78 -15.54
CA PRO A 15 -10.12 15.87 -14.09
C PRO A 15 -10.03 14.45 -13.52
N PHE A 16 -9.15 14.27 -12.56
CA PHE A 16 -8.92 12.99 -11.91
C PHE A 16 -9.02 13.21 -10.41
N LEU A 17 -9.67 12.28 -9.71
CA LEU A 17 -9.89 12.36 -8.27
C LEU A 17 -9.48 11.05 -7.62
N THR A 18 -8.46 11.12 -6.76
CA THR A 18 -8.17 10.10 -5.76
C THR A 18 -8.72 10.60 -4.44
N ALA A 19 -9.62 9.86 -3.79
CA ALA A 19 -10.07 10.26 -2.46
C ALA A 19 -8.89 10.17 -1.48
N GLY A 20 -8.36 11.33 -1.07
CA GLY A 20 -7.40 11.46 0.01
C GLY A 20 -8.10 11.61 1.37
N GLY A 21 -7.45 11.16 2.44
CA GLY A 21 -7.95 11.32 3.81
C GLY A 21 -7.57 12.66 4.46
N ASP A 22 -6.67 13.42 3.85
CA ASP A 22 -6.15 14.65 4.45
C ASP A 22 -7.16 15.78 4.36
N ILE A 23 -7.33 16.49 5.47
CA ILE A 23 -8.25 17.61 5.57
C ILE A 23 -7.57 18.85 5.00
N VAL A 24 -7.93 19.24 3.78
CA VAL A 24 -7.64 20.58 3.26
C VAL A 24 -8.80 21.49 3.64
N VAL A 25 -8.49 22.65 4.25
CA VAL A 25 -9.49 23.65 4.63
C VAL A 25 -10.29 24.08 3.39
N ASP A 26 -11.61 24.16 3.53
CA ASP A 26 -12.57 24.54 2.48
C ASP A 26 -12.68 23.57 1.28
N VAL A 27 -12.31 22.30 1.46
CA VAL A 27 -12.47 21.24 0.46
C VAL A 27 -13.16 20.03 1.09
N ASP A 28 -14.28 19.59 0.51
CA ASP A 28 -15.02 18.41 0.96
C ASP A 28 -14.27 17.11 0.64
N ARG A 29 -13.51 17.10 -0.47
CA ARG A 29 -12.64 15.99 -0.87
C ARG A 29 -11.32 16.50 -1.42
N ALA A 30 -10.25 16.33 -0.66
CA ALA A 30 -8.91 16.64 -1.11
C ALA A 30 -8.33 15.51 -1.97
N PHE A 31 -7.45 15.90 -2.89
CA PHE A 31 -6.63 14.96 -3.64
C PHE A 31 -5.59 14.34 -2.69
N TYR A 32 -5.23 13.07 -2.91
CA TYR A 32 -4.28 12.38 -2.04
C TYR A 32 -2.89 12.99 -2.13
N ARG A 33 -2.25 13.17 -0.97
CA ARG A 33 -0.87 13.63 -0.87
C ARG A 33 -0.03 12.56 -0.19
N SER A 34 1.17 12.33 -0.71
CA SER A 34 2.17 11.46 -0.09
C SER A 34 2.75 12.12 1.18
N ALA A 35 3.57 11.39 1.94
CA ALA A 35 4.19 11.87 3.20
C ALA A 35 5.05 13.15 3.06
N GLY A 36 5.33 13.63 1.84
CA GLY A 36 5.99 14.90 1.58
C GLY A 36 5.05 16.05 1.17
N GLY A 37 3.73 15.86 1.25
CA GLY A 37 2.72 16.84 0.80
C GLY A 37 2.50 16.87 -0.72
N PHE A 38 3.24 16.09 -1.50
CA PHE A 38 3.11 16.03 -2.95
C PHE A 38 1.88 15.23 -3.38
N LEU A 39 1.19 15.69 -4.43
CA LEU A 39 0.13 14.91 -5.06
C LEU A 39 0.62 13.52 -5.45
N ALA A 40 -0.19 12.51 -5.18
CA ALA A 40 0.11 11.14 -5.55
C ALA A 40 -1.17 10.34 -5.79
N VAL A 41 -1.05 9.20 -6.47
CA VAL A 41 -2.08 8.14 -6.44
C VAL A 41 -1.69 7.15 -5.37
N PRO A 42 -2.50 6.94 -4.34
CA PRO A 42 -2.10 6.11 -3.21
C PRO A 42 -1.98 4.65 -3.63
N ARG A 43 -0.94 3.96 -3.15
CA ARG A 43 -0.64 2.55 -3.43
C ARG A 43 -1.84 1.59 -3.36
N PRO A 44 -2.80 1.69 -2.41
CA PRO A 44 -3.91 0.75 -2.36
C PRO A 44 -4.87 0.94 -3.54
N HIS A 45 -4.96 2.17 -4.07
CA HIS A 45 -5.76 2.48 -5.25
C HIS A 45 -5.13 1.86 -6.49
N VAL A 46 -3.83 2.05 -6.68
CA VAL A 46 -3.07 1.50 -7.80
C VAL A 46 -3.19 -0.02 -7.81
N LYS A 47 -2.91 -0.63 -6.65
CA LYS A 47 -3.03 -2.07 -6.44
C LYS A 47 -4.44 -2.57 -6.71
N GLY A 48 -5.47 -1.88 -6.20
CA GLY A 48 -6.87 -2.24 -6.41
C GLY A 48 -7.27 -2.21 -7.88
N LYS A 49 -6.85 -1.17 -8.62
CA LYS A 49 -7.12 -1.04 -10.06
C LYS A 49 -6.40 -2.09 -10.90
N LEU A 50 -5.13 -2.35 -10.57
CA LEU A 50 -4.36 -3.38 -11.25
C LEU A 50 -4.93 -4.78 -11.00
N ARG A 51 -5.38 -5.06 -9.77
CA ARG A 51 -6.08 -6.30 -9.43
C ARG A 51 -7.41 -6.45 -10.18
N GLU A 52 -8.20 -5.39 -10.26
CA GLU A 52 -9.46 -5.36 -11.01
C GLU A 52 -9.21 -5.72 -12.49
N ALA A 53 -8.23 -5.07 -13.12
CA ALA A 53 -7.86 -5.34 -14.51
C ALA A 53 -7.29 -6.75 -14.72
N ALA A 54 -6.41 -7.20 -13.83
CA ALA A 54 -5.88 -8.57 -13.85
C ALA A 54 -7.01 -9.61 -13.73
N SER A 55 -7.95 -9.40 -12.80
CA SER A 55 -9.08 -10.31 -12.59
C SER A 55 -9.99 -10.37 -13.82
N PHE A 56 -10.23 -9.22 -14.45
CA PHE A 56 -10.96 -9.14 -15.70
C PHE A 56 -10.27 -9.93 -16.83
N LEU A 57 -8.96 -9.75 -17.00
CA LEU A 57 -8.20 -10.46 -18.03
C LEU A 57 -8.16 -11.97 -17.79
N ALA A 58 -7.92 -12.42 -16.56
CA ALA A 58 -7.93 -13.85 -16.24
C ALA A 58 -9.29 -14.49 -16.53
N ALA A 59 -10.39 -13.80 -16.18
CA ALA A 59 -11.74 -14.24 -16.51
C ALA A 59 -12.00 -14.28 -18.03
N ALA A 60 -11.56 -13.25 -18.76
CA ALA A 60 -11.75 -13.15 -20.20
C ALA A 60 -10.95 -14.21 -20.98
N CYS A 61 -9.70 -14.44 -20.60
CA CYS A 61 -8.81 -15.41 -21.23
C CYS A 61 -9.05 -16.86 -20.75
N ARG A 62 -9.89 -17.06 -19.73
CA ARG A 62 -10.09 -18.36 -19.04
C ARG A 62 -8.78 -18.97 -18.52
N THR A 63 -7.80 -18.12 -18.25
CA THR A 63 -6.46 -18.51 -17.79
C THR A 63 -6.44 -18.46 -16.27
N GLY A 64 -6.71 -19.60 -15.65
CA GLY A 64 -6.51 -19.79 -14.20
C GLY A 64 -7.70 -19.41 -13.32
N SER A 65 -7.56 -19.77 -12.05
CA SER A 65 -8.51 -19.41 -11.00
C SER A 65 -8.13 -18.05 -10.40
N ASN A 66 -9.12 -17.32 -9.87
CA ASN A 66 -8.87 -16.08 -9.11
C ASN A 66 -7.89 -16.28 -7.94
N GLY A 67 -7.64 -17.54 -7.53
CA GLY A 67 -6.69 -17.88 -6.47
C GLY A 67 -5.27 -17.38 -6.73
N GLU A 68 -4.77 -17.41 -7.97
CA GLU A 68 -3.40 -16.92 -8.25
C GLU A 68 -3.30 -15.40 -8.15
N ILE A 69 -4.31 -14.67 -8.63
CA ILE A 69 -4.38 -13.21 -8.47
C ILE A 69 -4.50 -12.85 -7.00
N ASP A 70 -5.36 -13.54 -6.27
CA ASP A 70 -5.54 -13.35 -4.83
C ASP A 70 -4.25 -13.64 -4.06
N TRP A 71 -3.44 -14.57 -4.54
CA TRP A 71 -2.16 -14.91 -3.96
C TRP A 71 -1.12 -13.80 -4.14
N TRP A 72 -1.00 -13.22 -5.34
CA TRP A 72 -0.08 -12.10 -5.58
C TRP A 72 -0.50 -10.82 -4.85
N PHE A 73 -1.78 -10.45 -4.97
CA PHE A 73 -2.32 -9.20 -4.45
C PHE A 73 -2.79 -9.30 -2.98
N GLY A 74 -2.82 -10.50 -2.40
CA GLY A 74 -3.39 -10.76 -1.08
C GLY A 74 -4.93 -10.68 -1.04
N LYS A 75 -5.55 -11.53 -0.22
CA LYS A 75 -6.97 -11.39 0.19
C LYS A 75 -7.05 -11.09 1.67
N ALA A 76 -7.93 -10.18 2.06
CA ALA A 76 -8.17 -9.84 3.46
C ALA A 76 -9.00 -10.92 4.20
N GLU A 77 -9.64 -11.85 3.49
CA GLU A 77 -10.77 -12.63 4.01
C GLU A 77 -10.54 -14.14 4.13
N VAL A 78 -9.36 -14.67 3.78
CA VAL A 78 -9.10 -16.12 3.91
C VAL A 78 -8.36 -16.39 5.21
N GLU A 79 -8.95 -17.20 6.10
CA GLU A 79 -8.28 -17.74 7.29
C GLU A 79 -7.03 -18.53 6.84
N GLY A 80 -5.85 -18.05 7.23
CA GLY A 80 -4.56 -18.52 6.71
C GLY A 80 -3.87 -17.42 5.91
N TYR A 81 -3.48 -16.36 6.60
CA TYR A 81 -2.89 -15.15 6.00
C TYR A 81 -1.52 -15.47 5.39
N GLU A 82 -1.47 -15.74 4.08
CA GLU A 82 -0.22 -15.63 3.35
C GLU A 82 0.11 -14.15 3.15
N PRO A 83 1.34 -13.71 3.44
CA PRO A 83 1.73 -12.33 3.24
C PRO A 83 1.65 -11.96 1.77
N GLU A 84 1.23 -10.73 1.50
CA GLU A 84 1.28 -10.12 0.17
C GLU A 84 2.71 -10.20 -0.40
N ARG A 85 2.82 -10.60 -1.66
CA ARG A 85 4.11 -10.76 -2.36
C ARG A 85 4.39 -9.67 -3.37
N LEU A 86 3.35 -8.96 -3.80
CA LEU A 86 3.41 -7.86 -4.75
C LEU A 86 3.26 -6.55 -4.00
N PHE A 87 4.30 -5.72 -3.97
CA PHE A 87 4.31 -4.42 -3.31
C PHE A 87 4.18 -3.32 -4.35
N VAL A 88 3.28 -2.36 -4.12
CA VAL A 88 3.04 -1.24 -5.04
C VAL A 88 3.43 0.06 -4.36
N SER A 89 4.18 0.92 -5.04
CA SER A 89 4.44 2.28 -4.60
C SER A 89 3.27 3.21 -4.90
N ASP A 90 3.23 4.39 -4.28
CA ASP A 90 2.37 5.46 -4.76
C ASP A 90 2.80 5.87 -6.19
N LEU A 91 1.85 6.32 -7.02
CA LEU A 91 2.19 6.97 -8.29
C LEU A 91 2.40 8.46 -8.07
N ARG A 92 3.41 9.02 -8.72
CA ARG A 92 3.72 10.44 -8.68
C ARG A 92 3.57 11.06 -10.07
N PRO A 93 3.13 12.32 -10.16
CA PRO A 93 2.99 13.00 -11.44
C PRO A 93 4.37 13.27 -12.03
N LEU A 94 4.49 13.10 -13.35
CA LEU A 94 5.65 13.40 -14.15
C LEU A 94 5.29 14.46 -15.19
N PRO A 95 6.06 15.55 -15.32
CA PRO A 95 5.82 16.56 -16.34
C PRO A 95 6.05 16.00 -17.77
N ASP A 96 5.19 16.40 -18.72
CA ASP A 96 5.22 15.91 -20.12
C ASP A 96 6.46 16.44 -20.89
N GLU A 97 7.07 17.57 -20.46
CA GLU A 97 8.17 18.24 -21.19
C GLU A 97 9.53 17.51 -21.09
N GLU A 98 9.78 16.72 -20.06
CA GLU A 98 11.00 15.91 -19.95
C GLU A 98 10.95 14.64 -20.81
N ILE A 99 9.83 14.38 -21.52
CA ILE A 99 9.68 13.28 -22.48
C ILE A 99 10.20 13.68 -23.88
N GLY A 100 10.70 14.92 -24.04
CA GLY A 100 11.49 15.38 -25.20
C GLY A 100 12.99 15.09 -25.10
N GLN A 101 13.52 14.77 -23.92
CA GLN A 101 14.69 13.90 -23.87
C GLN A 101 14.17 12.47 -24.07
N PRO A 102 14.83 11.63 -24.88
CA PRO A 102 14.42 10.24 -25.03
C PRO A 102 14.38 9.65 -23.63
N TRP A 103 13.17 9.47 -23.10
CA TRP A 103 12.94 8.65 -21.94
C TRP A 103 13.37 7.26 -22.37
N ARG A 104 14.65 6.99 -22.15
CA ARG A 104 15.38 5.73 -22.34
C ARG A 104 14.78 4.85 -23.45
N PRO A 105 15.34 4.83 -24.68
CA PRO A 105 14.86 4.02 -25.81
C PRO A 105 14.62 2.55 -25.47
N ASP A 106 15.28 2.06 -24.42
CA ASP A 106 15.08 0.77 -23.74
C ASP A 106 13.70 0.57 -23.07
N LEU A 107 12.78 1.53 -23.18
CA LEU A 107 11.42 1.49 -22.63
C LEU A 107 10.32 1.43 -23.70
N GLU A 108 10.71 1.37 -24.98
CA GLU A 108 9.78 1.07 -26.07
C GLU A 108 9.53 -0.44 -26.13
N ARG A 109 8.44 -0.88 -25.48
CA ARG A 109 7.92 -2.26 -25.52
C ARG A 109 8.89 -3.33 -25.01
N GLY A 110 8.84 -3.54 -23.69
CA GLY A 110 8.66 -4.86 -23.11
C GLY A 110 9.55 -5.98 -23.62
N THR A 111 10.87 -5.80 -23.55
CA THR A 111 11.77 -6.95 -23.43
C THR A 111 12.17 -7.06 -21.96
N VAL A 112 11.97 -8.25 -21.39
CA VAL A 112 12.57 -8.63 -20.10
C VAL A 112 14.05 -8.88 -20.40
N ASP A 113 14.82 -7.81 -20.60
CA ASP A 113 16.23 -7.93 -20.98
C ASP A 113 17.13 -8.06 -19.74
N ASP A 114 18.01 -9.06 -19.79
CA ASP A 114 19.00 -9.40 -18.76
C ASP A 114 20.17 -8.38 -18.69
N GLU A 115 20.31 -7.48 -19.68
CA GLU A 115 21.45 -6.55 -19.79
C GLU A 115 21.13 -5.10 -19.38
N LEU A 116 20.47 -4.93 -18.24
CA LEU A 116 20.18 -3.58 -17.70
C LEU A 116 21.28 -3.09 -16.74
N PRO A 117 21.57 -1.77 -16.74
CA PRO A 117 22.56 -1.16 -15.84
C PRO A 117 22.32 -1.51 -14.38
N SER A 118 23.39 -1.41 -13.58
CA SER A 118 23.44 -1.89 -12.21
C SER A 118 22.27 -1.39 -11.35
N ASP A 119 21.86 -2.22 -10.38
CA ASP A 119 20.65 -2.05 -9.55
C ASP A 119 20.60 -0.69 -8.83
N THR A 120 21.76 -0.17 -8.43
CA THR A 120 21.93 1.13 -7.78
C THR A 120 21.63 2.30 -8.71
N GLU A 121 22.05 2.21 -9.97
CA GLU A 121 21.94 3.28 -10.96
C GLU A 121 20.48 3.48 -11.41
N SER A 122 19.72 2.39 -11.53
CA SER A 122 18.31 2.44 -11.93
C SER A 122 17.42 3.02 -10.82
N ARG A 123 17.63 2.59 -9.56
CA ARG A 123 16.91 3.12 -8.39
C ARG A 123 17.25 4.59 -8.11
N GLU A 124 18.53 4.97 -8.18
CA GLU A 124 18.93 6.36 -7.99
C GLU A 124 18.40 7.27 -9.09
N THR A 125 18.33 6.81 -10.35
CA THR A 125 17.83 7.63 -11.46
C THR A 125 16.33 7.89 -11.34
N PHE A 126 15.54 6.86 -11.03
CA PHE A 126 14.10 7.04 -10.80
C PHE A 126 13.82 7.90 -9.56
N ALA A 127 14.56 7.70 -8.46
CA ALA A 127 14.45 8.54 -7.27
C ALA A 127 14.86 10.00 -7.52
N LYS A 128 15.98 10.25 -8.23
CA LYS A 128 16.42 11.60 -8.63
C LYS A 128 15.40 12.28 -9.54
N PHE A 129 14.77 11.53 -10.43
CA PHE A 129 13.71 12.01 -11.31
C PHE A 129 12.44 12.40 -10.53
N LEU A 130 12.01 11.56 -9.58
CA LEU A 130 10.90 11.88 -8.68
C LEU A 130 11.19 13.08 -7.76
N LEU A 131 12.46 13.37 -7.49
CA LEU A 131 12.91 14.54 -6.70
C LEU A 131 13.07 15.80 -7.56
N ALA A 132 13.37 15.67 -8.86
CA ALA A 132 13.56 16.78 -9.80
C ALA A 132 12.25 17.44 -10.26
N ALA A 133 11.13 16.70 -10.20
CA ALA A 133 9.78 17.21 -10.42
C ALA A 133 9.29 18.13 -9.27
N GLY A 134 10.09 19.14 -8.93
CA GLY A 134 10.02 19.93 -7.71
C GLY A 134 8.67 20.65 -7.46
N PRO A 135 8.50 21.19 -6.24
CA PRO A 135 7.22 21.70 -5.70
C PRO A 135 6.64 22.96 -6.39
N HIS A 136 7.24 23.49 -7.46
CA HIS A 136 6.96 24.86 -7.91
C HIS A 136 6.41 25.01 -9.33
N THR A 137 6.32 23.94 -10.13
CA THR A 137 6.01 24.09 -11.57
C THR A 137 4.61 23.65 -11.99
N VAL A 138 3.84 22.98 -11.13
CA VAL A 138 2.47 22.55 -11.44
C VAL A 138 1.51 23.22 -10.44
N LYS A 139 0.46 23.90 -10.92
CA LYS A 139 -0.66 24.29 -10.05
C LYS A 139 -1.10 23.04 -9.28
N GLU A 140 -0.91 23.05 -7.95
CA GLU A 140 -0.92 21.84 -7.12
C GLU A 140 -2.22 21.03 -7.20
N ALA A 141 -3.35 21.62 -7.55
CA ALA A 141 -4.59 20.93 -7.91
C ALA A 141 -5.56 21.97 -8.49
N ASP A 142 -6.51 21.54 -9.31
CA ASP A 142 -7.70 22.34 -9.61
C ASP A 142 -8.78 22.06 -8.57
N ARG A 143 -9.66 23.05 -8.31
CA ARG A 143 -10.85 22.87 -7.48
C ARG A 143 -12.09 22.82 -8.35
N ALA A 144 -12.84 21.73 -8.26
CA ALA A 144 -14.14 21.57 -8.89
C ALA A 144 -15.24 21.73 -7.85
N ARG A 145 -16.27 22.53 -8.16
CA ARG A 145 -17.50 22.59 -7.37
C ARG A 145 -18.59 21.78 -8.05
N ARG A 146 -19.28 20.92 -7.31
CA ARG A 146 -20.37 20.09 -7.80
C ARG A 146 -21.58 20.27 -6.91
N THR A 147 -22.75 20.24 -7.51
CA THR A 147 -24.03 20.25 -6.79
C THR A 147 -24.93 19.20 -7.41
N ALA A 148 -25.71 18.51 -6.59
CA ALA A 148 -26.67 17.55 -7.11
C ALA A 148 -27.90 18.30 -7.63
N ILE A 149 -28.35 17.94 -8.83
CA ILE A 149 -29.56 18.50 -9.43
C ILE A 149 -30.67 17.46 -9.30
N GLY A 150 -31.74 17.83 -8.60
CA GLY A 150 -32.91 16.98 -8.41
C GLY A 150 -33.74 16.81 -9.69
N PRO A 151 -34.77 15.94 -9.67
CA PRO A 151 -35.60 15.62 -10.84
C PRO A 151 -36.32 16.85 -11.43
N HIS A 152 -36.55 17.88 -10.63
CA HIS A 152 -37.16 19.15 -11.05
C HIS A 152 -36.14 20.18 -11.58
N ARG A 153 -34.92 19.75 -11.91
CA ARG A 153 -33.82 20.61 -12.38
C ARG A 153 -33.45 21.74 -11.42
N ARG A 154 -33.67 21.53 -10.12
CA ARG A 154 -33.24 22.44 -9.05
C ARG A 154 -32.05 21.84 -8.32
N ALA A 155 -31.10 22.69 -7.91
CA ALA A 155 -30.03 22.27 -7.01
C ALA A 155 -30.65 21.76 -5.71
N LEU A 156 -30.17 20.63 -5.22
CA LEU A 156 -30.56 20.10 -3.91
C LEU A 156 -29.80 20.86 -2.83
N ASP A 157 -30.51 21.25 -1.77
CA ASP A 157 -29.92 21.94 -0.63
C ASP A 157 -28.80 21.09 0.00
N HIS A 158 -27.74 21.75 0.45
CA HIS A 158 -26.57 21.12 1.10
C HIS A 158 -25.82 20.07 0.26
N THR A 159 -25.99 20.07 -1.07
CA THR A 159 -25.25 19.16 -1.96
C THR A 159 -24.07 19.79 -2.67
N LEU A 160 -23.81 21.08 -2.43
CA LEU A 160 -22.61 21.74 -2.94
C LEU A 160 -21.38 21.12 -2.29
N ARG A 161 -20.52 20.53 -3.10
CA ARG A 161 -19.23 19.96 -2.70
C ARG A 161 -18.11 20.60 -3.49
N THR A 162 -17.01 20.89 -2.82
CA THR A 162 -15.73 21.33 -3.39
C THR A 162 -14.76 20.16 -3.36
N GLU A 163 -14.27 19.76 -4.51
CA GLU A 163 -13.35 18.64 -4.69
C GLU A 163 -12.04 19.14 -5.30
N GLU A 164 -10.90 18.67 -4.81
CA GLU A 164 -9.61 18.85 -5.47
C GLU A 164 -9.40 17.76 -6.51
N ILE A 165 -9.03 18.17 -7.72
CA ILE A 165 -8.85 17.31 -8.88
C ILE A 165 -7.50 17.59 -9.53
N GLN A 166 -7.01 16.63 -10.31
CA GLN A 166 -5.92 16.88 -11.25
C GLN A 166 -6.27 18.12 -12.13
N PRO A 167 -5.31 19.03 -12.38
CA PRO A 167 -5.51 20.17 -13.26
C PRO A 167 -6.12 19.79 -14.61
N ARG A 168 -7.15 20.52 -15.02
CA ARG A 168 -7.86 20.29 -16.28
C ARG A 168 -6.97 20.64 -17.46
N GLY A 169 -7.09 19.88 -18.55
CA GLY A 169 -6.42 20.18 -19.82
C GLY A 169 -4.94 19.78 -19.88
N LEU A 170 -4.38 19.24 -18.80
CA LEU A 170 -3.01 18.72 -18.77
C LEU A 170 -3.01 17.20 -18.67
N PRO A 171 -2.63 16.46 -19.74
CA PRO A 171 -2.31 15.05 -19.60
C PRO A 171 -1.07 14.94 -18.70
N LEU A 172 -1.20 14.26 -17.56
CA LEU A 172 -0.07 13.97 -16.70
C LEU A 172 0.23 12.49 -16.76
N TRP A 173 1.52 12.18 -16.83
CA TRP A 173 2.00 10.83 -16.58
C TRP A 173 2.06 10.61 -15.07
N TRP A 174 1.57 9.48 -14.61
CA TRP A 174 1.62 9.08 -13.21
C TRP A 174 2.40 7.80 -13.10
N ALA A 175 3.58 7.85 -12.48
CA ALA A 175 4.51 6.73 -12.45
C ALA A 175 4.83 6.24 -11.05
N GLY A 176 5.09 4.94 -10.94
CA GLY A 176 5.54 4.28 -9.72
C GLY A 176 6.18 2.94 -10.03
N GLN A 177 6.43 2.16 -8.99
CA GLN A 177 7.11 0.88 -9.07
C GLN A 177 6.30 -0.22 -8.38
N ILE A 178 6.36 -1.43 -8.94
CA ILE A 178 5.84 -2.66 -8.35
C ILE A 178 7.03 -3.59 -8.09
N GLU A 179 7.14 -4.12 -6.88
CA GLU A 179 8.16 -5.09 -6.51
C GLU A 179 7.51 -6.43 -6.18
N VAL A 180 8.04 -7.52 -6.72
CA VAL A 180 7.54 -8.88 -6.45
C VAL A 180 8.70 -9.81 -6.12
N VAL A 181 8.60 -10.57 -5.05
CA VAL A 181 9.62 -11.56 -4.67
C VAL A 181 9.08 -12.96 -4.86
N ASP A 182 9.75 -13.77 -5.67
CA ASP A 182 9.42 -15.18 -5.85
C ASP A 182 10.69 -16.00 -6.16
N PRO A 183 10.83 -17.23 -5.62
CA PRO A 183 11.93 -18.10 -5.98
C PRO A 183 11.87 -18.62 -7.43
N ASP A 184 10.69 -18.65 -8.06
CA ASP A 184 10.50 -19.15 -9.41
C ASP A 184 10.62 -18.02 -10.44
N TYR A 185 11.72 -18.05 -11.18
CA TYR A 185 12.06 -17.04 -12.18
C TYR A 185 11.11 -17.05 -13.39
N ASP A 186 10.67 -18.22 -13.85
CA ASP A 186 9.73 -18.33 -14.96
C ASP A 186 8.35 -17.80 -14.57
N ARG A 187 7.97 -18.02 -13.30
CA ARG A 187 6.75 -17.46 -12.74
C ARG A 187 6.79 -15.94 -12.66
N LEU A 188 7.94 -15.34 -12.31
CA LEU A 188 8.13 -13.89 -12.35
C LEU A 188 8.04 -13.34 -13.78
N LYS A 189 8.61 -14.04 -14.79
CA LYS A 189 8.48 -13.65 -16.20
C LYS A 189 7.03 -13.67 -16.67
N ALA A 190 6.29 -14.74 -16.36
CA ALA A 190 4.88 -14.86 -16.69
C ALA A 190 4.04 -13.76 -15.99
N LEU A 191 4.32 -13.49 -14.72
CA LEU A 191 3.67 -12.41 -13.97
C LEU A 191 3.96 -11.04 -14.59
N ALA A 192 5.20 -10.76 -14.99
CA ALA A 192 5.57 -9.49 -15.61
C ALA A 192 4.78 -9.23 -16.90
N ALA A 193 4.71 -10.23 -17.79
CA ALA A 193 3.92 -10.14 -19.02
C ALA A 193 2.43 -9.92 -18.70
N PHE A 194 1.88 -10.67 -17.74
CA PHE A 194 0.49 -10.54 -17.34
C PHE A 194 0.16 -9.16 -16.74
N LEU A 195 1.02 -8.63 -15.86
CA LEU A 195 0.83 -7.31 -15.26
C LEU A 195 0.98 -6.18 -16.29
N SER A 196 1.82 -6.35 -17.32
CA SER A 196 1.90 -5.42 -18.45
C SER A 196 0.56 -5.33 -19.19
N GLU A 197 -0.04 -6.48 -19.53
CA GLU A 197 -1.36 -6.52 -20.18
C GLU A 197 -2.45 -5.94 -19.26
N ALA A 198 -2.43 -6.28 -17.97
CA ALA A 198 -3.37 -5.75 -16.99
C ALA A 198 -3.25 -4.22 -16.85
N ALA A 199 -2.03 -3.68 -16.82
CA ALA A 199 -1.81 -2.24 -16.79
C ALA A 199 -2.34 -1.55 -18.06
N GLY A 200 -2.19 -2.17 -19.23
CA GLY A 200 -2.73 -1.69 -20.51
C GLY A 200 -4.26 -1.74 -20.58
N ALA A 201 -4.90 -2.66 -19.86
CA ALA A 201 -6.36 -2.78 -19.81
C ALA A 201 -7.04 -1.74 -18.89
N ILE A 202 -6.29 -1.01 -18.06
CA ILE A 202 -6.86 0.03 -17.19
C ILE A 202 -7.27 1.24 -18.04
N THR A 203 -8.58 1.51 -18.08
CA THR A 203 -9.14 2.64 -18.84
C THR A 203 -9.43 3.88 -17.98
N HIS A 204 -9.57 3.71 -16.66
CA HIS A 204 -9.90 4.80 -15.75
C HIS A 204 -9.22 4.60 -14.39
N PHE A 205 -8.70 5.69 -13.82
CA PHE A 205 -8.30 5.79 -12.43
C PHE A 205 -9.27 6.67 -11.65
N GLY A 206 -9.37 6.45 -10.34
CA GLY A 206 -10.12 7.37 -9.47
C GLY A 206 -11.58 7.00 -9.29
N GLY A 207 -12.29 7.90 -8.62
CA GLY A 207 -13.75 7.89 -8.53
C GLY A 207 -14.41 8.52 -9.76
N ASP A 208 -15.72 8.37 -9.86
CA ASP A 208 -16.58 9.08 -10.83
C ASP A 208 -16.22 8.91 -12.31
N TYR A 209 -15.70 7.74 -12.69
CA TYR A 209 -15.39 7.40 -14.08
C TYR A 209 -16.59 7.59 -15.03
N THR A 210 -17.83 7.43 -14.54
CA THR A 210 -19.06 7.66 -15.31
C THR A 210 -19.24 9.13 -15.72
N SER A 211 -18.58 10.05 -15.03
CA SER A 211 -18.56 11.49 -15.35
C SER A 211 -17.35 11.87 -16.24
N GLY A 212 -16.61 10.88 -16.75
CA GLY A 212 -15.42 11.09 -17.59
C GLY A 212 -14.15 11.44 -16.82
N TYR A 213 -14.10 11.15 -15.51
CA TYR A 213 -12.92 11.42 -14.69
C TYR A 213 -11.85 10.34 -14.84
N GLY A 214 -10.59 10.77 -14.76
CA GLY A 214 -9.42 9.90 -14.68
C GLY A 214 -9.21 8.97 -15.88
N ILE A 215 -9.57 9.42 -17.09
CA ILE A 215 -9.45 8.62 -18.31
C ILE A 215 -7.98 8.35 -18.61
N VAL A 216 -7.61 7.07 -18.67
CA VAL A 216 -6.28 6.61 -19.09
C VAL A 216 -6.22 6.57 -20.61
N ARG A 217 -5.21 7.26 -21.17
CA ARG A 217 -4.96 7.25 -22.63
C ARG A 217 -3.89 6.27 -23.05
N SER A 218 -2.93 6.03 -22.18
CA SER A 218 -1.82 5.14 -22.44
C SER A 218 -1.23 4.63 -21.13
N ALA A 219 -0.73 3.40 -21.17
CA ALA A 219 0.11 2.84 -20.14
C ALA A 219 1.52 2.61 -20.71
N ARG A 220 2.53 2.72 -19.86
CA ARG A 220 3.92 2.33 -20.13
C ARG A 220 4.36 1.40 -19.01
N PHE A 221 5.19 0.43 -19.37
CA PHE A 221 5.60 -0.63 -18.47
C PHE A 221 7.02 -1.09 -18.79
N ARG A 222 7.81 -1.29 -17.74
CA ARG A 222 9.14 -1.89 -17.78
C ARG A 222 9.18 -3.01 -16.76
N ALA A 223 9.84 -4.12 -17.09
CA ALA A 223 10.14 -5.17 -16.14
C ALA A 223 11.65 -5.46 -16.11
N LYS A 224 12.17 -5.72 -14.92
CA LYS A 224 13.51 -6.29 -14.72
C LYS A 224 13.44 -7.31 -13.59
N ILE A 225 14.00 -8.49 -13.78
CA ILE A 225 14.21 -9.42 -12.67
C ILE A 225 15.64 -9.24 -12.17
N VAL A 226 15.79 -8.90 -10.90
CA VAL A 226 17.08 -8.74 -10.24
C VAL A 226 17.31 -9.88 -9.26
N GLU A 227 18.49 -10.49 -9.32
CA GLU A 227 18.95 -11.33 -8.23
C GLU A 227 19.38 -10.43 -7.08
N THR A 228 18.48 -10.21 -6.13
CA THR A 228 18.88 -9.62 -4.86
C THR A 228 19.76 -10.61 -4.11
N CYS A 229 21.06 -10.53 -4.35
CA CYS A 229 22.11 -11.01 -3.45
C CYS A 229 22.07 -10.11 -2.21
N LYS A 230 21.12 -10.34 -1.31
CA LYS A 230 21.37 -9.96 0.08
C LYS A 230 22.40 -10.97 0.59
N PRO A 231 23.68 -10.59 0.82
CA PRO A 231 24.44 -11.35 1.79
C PRO A 231 23.61 -11.31 3.06
N ALA A 232 23.25 -12.48 3.59
CA ALA A 232 22.78 -12.53 4.96
C ALA A 232 23.83 -11.75 5.77
N PRO A 233 23.44 -10.76 6.60
CA PRO A 233 24.41 -10.20 7.52
C PRO A 233 24.95 -11.40 8.28
N GLU A 234 26.23 -11.71 8.06
CA GLU A 234 26.93 -12.73 8.82
C GLU A 234 26.69 -12.32 10.27
N ARG A 235 25.84 -13.08 10.95
CA ARG A 235 25.77 -12.99 12.40
C ARG A 235 27.15 -13.45 12.83
N GLU A 236 28.04 -12.51 13.12
CA GLU A 236 29.22 -12.76 13.93
C GLU A 236 28.73 -13.49 15.17
N SER A 237 28.91 -14.81 15.16
CA SER A 237 28.67 -15.70 16.28
C SER A 237 29.74 -15.38 17.32
N THR A 238 29.56 -14.25 18.00
CA THR A 238 30.28 -13.95 19.23
C THR A 238 29.71 -14.84 20.31
N GLY A 239 30.52 -15.81 20.74
CA GLY A 239 30.34 -16.47 22.03
C GLY A 239 30.28 -17.99 21.95
N GLU A 240 31.44 -18.62 21.81
CA GLU A 240 31.69 -19.95 22.40
C GLU A 240 31.27 -19.93 23.88
N VAL A 241 30.14 -20.57 24.20
CA VAL A 241 29.85 -20.97 25.57
C VAL A 241 30.54 -22.31 25.80
N LYS A 242 31.66 -22.27 26.52
CA LYS A 242 32.37 -23.46 27.01
C LYS A 242 31.42 -24.34 27.81
N SER A 243 31.22 -25.57 27.35
CA SER A 243 30.57 -26.64 28.09
C SER A 243 31.42 -27.05 29.29
N SER A 244 30.86 -26.99 30.50
CA SER A 244 31.36 -27.73 31.66
C SER A 244 30.21 -28.44 32.33
N ALA A 245 30.41 -29.74 32.54
CA ALA A 245 29.47 -30.71 33.07
C ALA A 245 28.98 -30.41 34.50
N ALA A 246 27.73 -30.80 34.77
CA ALA A 246 27.33 -31.67 35.89
C ALA A 246 25.80 -31.69 36.05
N HIS A 247 25.19 -32.89 36.05
CA HIS A 247 23.89 -33.12 36.65
C HIS A 247 23.99 -33.01 38.19
N PRO A 248 22.91 -32.57 38.85
CA PRO A 248 22.25 -33.51 39.75
C PRO A 248 20.71 -33.48 39.71
N ASN A 249 20.16 -34.59 40.17
CA ASN A 249 18.75 -34.93 40.33
C ASN A 249 17.95 -34.05 41.32
N THR A 250 16.61 -34.14 41.19
CA THR A 250 15.55 -34.02 42.22
C THR A 250 15.07 -32.60 42.63
N PRO A 251 13.83 -32.42 43.13
CA PRO A 251 12.51 -32.92 42.72
C PRO A 251 11.47 -31.80 42.45
N SER A 252 10.33 -32.22 41.91
CA SER A 252 9.04 -31.53 41.92
C SER A 252 8.63 -30.96 43.29
N ARG A 253 8.51 -29.63 43.40
CA ARG A 253 7.52 -28.91 44.24
C ARG A 253 7.76 -27.40 44.12
N ILE A 254 6.93 -26.71 43.36
CA ILE A 254 6.66 -25.29 43.63
C ILE A 254 5.15 -25.09 43.61
N ALA A 255 4.58 -25.22 44.81
CA ALA A 255 3.36 -24.53 45.16
C ALA A 255 3.65 -23.02 45.07
N GLY A 256 3.06 -22.36 44.07
CA GLY A 256 3.14 -20.92 43.94
C GLY A 256 2.38 -20.26 45.09
N ARG A 257 3.12 -19.78 46.10
CA ARG A 257 2.69 -18.69 46.97
C ARG A 257 2.17 -17.55 46.09
N HIS A 258 0.86 -17.30 46.12
CA HIS A 258 0.31 -16.05 45.62
C HIS A 258 0.88 -14.92 46.48
N ASN A 259 1.91 -14.27 45.95
CA ASN A 259 2.49 -13.07 46.52
C ASN A 259 1.46 -11.95 46.32
N SER A 260 0.60 -11.75 47.31
CA SER A 260 -0.64 -10.96 47.21
C SER A 260 -0.45 -9.45 47.17
N ASP A 261 0.77 -8.93 46.97
CA ASP A 261 1.07 -7.56 47.42
C ASP A 261 1.80 -6.62 46.47
N LYS A 262 1.71 -6.87 45.15
CA LYS A 262 2.03 -5.81 44.17
C LYS A 262 0.95 -5.75 43.11
N ARG A 263 -0.10 -4.96 43.35
CA ARG A 263 -0.99 -4.49 42.28
C ARG A 263 -0.10 -3.74 41.28
N ARG A 264 0.23 -4.40 40.17
CA ARG A 264 0.95 -3.75 39.06
C ARG A 264 -0.02 -2.77 38.42
N ARG A 265 0.36 -1.49 38.39
CA ARG A 265 -0.35 -0.48 37.61
C ARG A 265 0.21 -0.50 36.20
N PHE A 266 -0.68 -0.49 35.22
CA PHE A 266 -0.32 -0.28 33.83
C PHE A 266 -0.73 1.14 33.47
N ASP A 267 0.25 1.98 33.17
CA ASP A 267 0.02 3.34 32.72
C ASP A 267 -0.03 3.35 31.19
N LEU A 268 -1.05 4.01 30.63
CA LEU A 268 -1.19 4.21 29.19
C LEU A 268 -0.77 5.64 28.86
N ALA A 269 0.32 5.78 28.12
CA ALA A 269 0.73 7.05 27.55
C ALA A 269 0.45 7.04 26.04
N LEU A 270 -0.25 8.06 25.56
CA LEU A 270 -0.54 8.26 24.14
C LEU A 270 0.42 9.32 23.59
N PHE A 271 1.27 8.92 22.66
CA PHE A 271 2.17 9.83 21.95
C PHE A 271 1.70 9.95 20.49
N PRO A 272 1.16 11.10 20.07
CA PRO A 272 0.81 11.30 18.67
C PRO A 272 2.10 11.48 17.87
N ILE A 273 2.49 10.45 17.10
CA ILE A 273 3.66 10.50 16.22
C ILE A 273 3.25 10.96 14.80
N GLU A 274 1.98 10.77 14.43
CA GLU A 274 1.31 11.14 13.18
C GLU A 274 -0.21 11.32 13.46
N PRO A 275 -1.06 11.85 12.55
CA PRO A 275 -2.51 11.79 12.74
C PRO A 275 -2.94 10.31 12.88
N ILE A 276 -3.38 9.93 14.08
CA ILE A 276 -3.78 8.56 14.40
C ILE A 276 -5.06 8.23 13.63
N PHE A 277 -4.94 7.55 12.49
CA PHE A 277 -6.08 7.01 11.77
C PHE A 277 -6.55 5.73 12.45
N ILE A 278 -7.54 5.85 13.34
CA ILE A 278 -8.18 4.69 13.95
C ILE A 278 -9.27 4.21 13.01
N ALA A 279 -9.07 3.03 12.43
CA ALA A 279 -10.05 2.38 11.57
C ALA A 279 -11.43 2.38 12.25
N GLY A 280 -12.36 3.15 11.70
CA GLY A 280 -13.72 3.25 12.21
C GLY A 280 -14.58 2.03 11.89
N THR A 281 -15.79 2.06 12.43
CA THR A 281 -16.85 1.12 12.09
C THR A 281 -17.29 1.31 10.64
N LYS A 282 -17.32 0.22 9.87
CA LYS A 282 -17.94 0.20 8.54
C LYS A 282 -19.43 0.52 8.70
N LEU A 283 -19.87 1.64 8.14
CA LEU A 283 -21.29 1.99 8.14
C LEU A 283 -22.07 0.94 7.31
N PRO A 284 -23.23 0.45 7.79
CA PRO A 284 -24.06 -0.47 7.01
C PRO A 284 -24.41 0.14 5.65
N GLY A 285 -24.09 -0.55 4.55
CA GLY A 285 -24.32 -0.08 3.18
C GLY A 285 -23.25 0.86 2.62
N SER A 286 -22.13 1.08 3.31
CA SER A 286 -21.02 1.90 2.84
C SER A 286 -19.72 1.09 2.70
N ASN A 287 -18.93 1.41 1.67
CA ASN A 287 -17.56 0.91 1.52
C ASN A 287 -16.51 1.85 2.16
N PHE A 288 -16.95 2.93 2.82
CA PHE A 288 -16.08 3.89 3.47
C PHE A 288 -15.93 3.57 4.97
N VAL A 289 -14.70 3.70 5.46
CA VAL A 289 -14.38 3.69 6.89
C VAL A 289 -14.34 5.13 7.34
N GLU A 290 -15.31 5.56 8.14
CA GLU A 290 -15.32 6.90 8.71
C GLU A 290 -14.27 6.97 9.82
N GLY A 291 -13.32 7.91 9.73
CA GLY A 291 -12.36 8.14 10.80
C GLY A 291 -13.07 8.66 12.06
N LEU A 292 -12.87 8.01 13.20
CA LEU A 292 -13.45 8.48 14.46
C LEU A 292 -12.63 9.65 15.01
N ARG A 293 -13.31 10.70 15.52
CA ARG A 293 -12.67 11.82 16.24
C ARG A 293 -12.24 11.46 17.67
N TYR A 294 -12.38 10.20 18.06
CA TYR A 294 -12.05 9.69 19.38
C TYR A 294 -11.43 8.29 19.29
N ILE A 295 -10.65 7.91 20.30
CA ILE A 295 -10.08 6.56 20.41
C ILE A 295 -11.15 5.63 20.99
N PRO A 296 -11.62 4.60 20.26
CA PRO A 296 -12.61 3.69 20.79
C PRO A 296 -12.00 2.87 21.93
N GLY A 297 -12.80 2.62 22.97
CA GLY A 297 -12.35 1.87 24.14
C GLY A 297 -11.84 0.46 23.80
N SER A 298 -12.27 -0.14 22.69
CA SER A 298 -11.76 -1.41 22.17
C SER A 298 -10.29 -1.34 21.75
N ALA A 299 -9.86 -0.26 21.10
CA ALA A 299 -8.46 -0.05 20.72
C ALA A 299 -7.57 0.10 21.95
N ILE A 300 -8.04 0.87 22.94
CA ILE A 300 -7.36 1.02 24.24
C ILE A 300 -7.20 -0.35 24.93
N LYS A 301 -8.29 -1.13 25.01
CA LYS A 301 -8.27 -2.49 25.58
C LYS A 301 -7.30 -3.40 24.85
N GLY A 302 -7.28 -3.35 23.51
CA GLY A 302 -6.37 -4.14 22.68
C GLY A 302 -4.90 -3.80 22.92
N ALA A 303 -4.56 -2.51 22.99
CA ALA A 303 -3.21 -2.05 23.27
C ALA A 303 -2.73 -2.48 24.68
N VAL A 304 -3.59 -2.35 25.70
CA VAL A 304 -3.29 -2.80 27.07
C VAL A 304 -3.09 -4.31 27.10
N ALA A 305 -3.96 -5.10 26.45
CA ALA A 305 -3.84 -6.55 26.38
C ALA A 305 -2.54 -6.98 25.67
N ALA A 306 -2.20 -6.32 24.55
CA ALA A 306 -0.95 -6.57 23.83
C ALA A 306 0.27 -6.33 24.73
N ARG A 307 0.27 -5.24 25.53
CA ARG A 307 1.35 -4.95 26.46
C ARG A 307 1.44 -6.00 27.58
N MET A 308 0.32 -6.41 28.15
CA MET A 308 0.28 -7.48 29.15
C MET A 308 0.84 -8.80 28.59
N ASN A 309 0.52 -9.14 27.34
CA ASN A 309 1.06 -10.33 26.68
C ASN A 309 2.58 -10.29 26.56
N LEU A 310 3.13 -9.15 26.12
CA LEU A 310 4.58 -8.95 26.01
C LEU A 310 5.30 -9.11 27.36
N GLU A 311 4.72 -8.62 28.45
CA GLU A 311 5.32 -8.71 29.78
C GLU A 311 5.25 -10.12 30.39
N VAL A 312 4.29 -10.94 29.98
CA VAL A 312 4.17 -12.35 30.37
C VAL A 312 4.99 -13.25 29.43
N GLY A 313 5.70 -12.69 28.45
CA GLY A 313 6.50 -13.42 27.47
C GLY A 313 5.65 -14.16 26.42
N SER A 314 4.37 -13.81 26.30
CA SER A 314 3.48 -14.36 25.27
C SER A 314 3.63 -13.57 23.97
N SER A 315 3.74 -14.30 22.86
CA SER A 315 3.81 -13.70 21.53
C SER A 315 2.51 -12.95 21.21
N LEU A 316 2.59 -11.77 20.61
CA LEU A 316 1.43 -11.00 20.12
C LEU A 316 0.61 -11.75 19.06
N ARG A 317 1.14 -12.85 18.51
CA ARG A 317 0.50 -13.66 17.47
C ARG A 317 -0.40 -14.77 18.01
N GLU A 318 -0.31 -15.07 19.30
CA GLU A 318 -1.11 -16.14 19.91
C GLU A 318 -2.24 -15.52 20.75
N PRO A 319 -3.52 -15.76 20.40
CA PRO A 319 -4.62 -15.31 21.25
C PRO A 319 -4.53 -15.99 22.62
N ILE A 320 -4.80 -15.24 23.70
CA ILE A 320 -4.85 -15.80 25.04
C ILE A 320 -5.89 -16.93 25.03
N ASP A 321 -5.43 -18.16 25.28
CA ASP A 321 -6.31 -19.28 25.51
C ASP A 321 -7.18 -18.95 26.74
N LYS A 322 -8.50 -18.77 26.51
CA LYS A 322 -9.46 -18.34 27.52
C LYS A 322 -9.49 -19.26 28.75
N GLY A 323 -8.91 -20.46 28.65
CA GLY A 323 -8.76 -21.40 29.76
C GLY A 323 -7.63 -21.10 30.75
N ARG A 324 -6.64 -20.26 30.41
CA ARG A 324 -5.42 -20.05 31.24
C ARG A 324 -5.39 -18.78 32.08
N CYS A 325 -6.27 -17.81 31.83
CA CYS A 325 -6.38 -16.61 32.66
C CYS A 325 -7.64 -16.68 33.54
N LYS A 326 -7.50 -17.20 34.76
CA LYS A 326 -8.42 -16.84 35.86
C LYS A 326 -7.83 -15.61 36.54
N LEU A 327 -8.50 -14.46 36.40
CA LEU A 327 -8.25 -13.27 37.21
C LEU A 327 -8.75 -13.48 38.64
#